data_AF-A0A914RLS3-F1
#
_entry.id   AF-A0A914RLS3-F1
#
_cell.length_a   1.000
_cell.length_b   1.000
_cell.length_c   1.000
_cell.angle_alpha   90.00
_cell.angle_beta   90.00
_cell.angle_gamma   90.00
#
_symmetry.space_group_name_H-M   'P 1'
#
loop_
_entity.id
_entity.type
_entity.pdbx_description
1 polymer ?
#
loop_
_entity_poly.entity_id
_entity_poly.type
_entity_poly.pdbx_seq_one_letter_code
_entity_poly.pdbx_strand_id
1 'polypeptide(L)'
;MKELPPKHKLQEEFANAADASGAGARMFDYEQMGDMVRALPTIAEKIDFVSPYEREWTKFETTWHRPWHPDLMSPRKAWNVPSVPRYFDALNFYKYITKMRVVDGLDQWYEGLVPPTSSFQLRLMESLIAHFESNRLSNEDERATEILRSVLDAAIQCLGRNVQRLRDC
;
A
#
# COMPACT_ATOMS: atom_id res chain seq x y z
N MET A 1 61.26 -12.82 -15.72
CA MET A 1 60.97 -12.60 -14.29
C MET A 1 60.39 -13.88 -13.74
N LYS A 2 60.98 -14.45 -12.67
CA LYS A 2 60.46 -15.67 -12.04
C LYS A 2 59.24 -15.33 -11.20
N GLU A 3 58.11 -15.97 -11.48
CA GLU A 3 56.92 -15.88 -10.64
C GLU A 3 57.21 -16.51 -9.27
N LEU A 4 56.97 -15.75 -8.21
CA LEU A 4 57.07 -16.23 -6.83
C LEU A 4 55.73 -16.88 -6.42
N PRO A 5 55.75 -17.98 -5.67
CA PRO A 5 54.52 -18.68 -5.28
C PRO A 5 53.72 -17.84 -4.27
N PRO A 6 52.37 -17.89 -4.34
CA PRO A 6 51.48 -17.13 -3.47
C PRO A 6 51.65 -17.56 -2.01
N LYS A 7 51.83 -16.56 -1.12
CA LYS A 7 52.20 -16.76 0.30
C LYS A 7 51.04 -17.13 1.23
N HIS A 8 49.77 -17.08 0.79
CA HIS A 8 48.63 -17.41 1.64
C HIS A 8 47.55 -18.22 0.90
N LYS A 9 47.27 -19.43 1.39
CA LYS A 9 46.21 -20.35 0.92
C LYS A 9 44.80 -20.04 1.49
N LEU A 10 44.60 -18.85 2.06
CA LEU A 10 43.33 -18.44 2.70
C LEU A 10 42.64 -17.26 2.00
N GLN A 11 43.11 -16.89 0.81
CA GLN A 11 42.43 -15.99 -0.12
C GLN A 11 41.91 -16.78 -1.33
N GLU A 12 41.29 -17.93 -1.07
CA GLU A 12 40.22 -18.35 -1.97
C GLU A 12 39.03 -17.47 -1.61
N GLU A 13 39.05 -16.23 -2.11
CA GLU A 13 37.83 -15.44 -2.24
C GLU A 13 36.92 -16.29 -3.13
N PHE A 14 36.01 -17.04 -2.52
CA PHE A 14 34.98 -17.74 -3.27
C PHE A 14 34.34 -16.69 -4.16
N ALA A 15 34.50 -16.86 -5.48
CA ALA A 15 33.87 -15.97 -6.44
C ALA A 15 32.40 -15.86 -6.05
N ASN A 16 31.88 -14.63 -6.01
CA ASN A 16 30.51 -14.40 -5.59
C ASN A 16 29.62 -15.33 -6.43
N ALA A 17 28.79 -16.15 -5.76
CA ALA A 17 27.96 -17.13 -6.47
C ALA A 17 27.06 -16.47 -7.52
N ALA A 18 26.76 -15.18 -7.35
CA ALA A 18 26.02 -14.39 -8.30
C ALA A 18 26.81 -14.09 -9.59
N ASP A 19 28.15 -14.06 -9.56
CA ASP A 19 29.02 -13.92 -10.73
C ASP A 19 28.95 -15.14 -11.64
N ALA A 20 28.77 -16.34 -11.07
CA ALA A 20 28.57 -17.56 -11.84
C ALA A 20 27.28 -17.55 -12.68
N SER A 21 26.26 -16.81 -12.23
CA SER A 21 24.99 -16.64 -12.94
C SER A 21 24.94 -15.41 -13.87
N GLY A 22 25.97 -14.55 -13.83
CA GLY A 22 25.97 -13.25 -14.50
C GLY A 22 25.02 -12.21 -13.89
N ALA A 23 24.29 -12.56 -12.82
CA ALA A 23 23.36 -11.65 -12.13
C ALA A 23 24.03 -10.81 -11.02
N GLY A 24 25.30 -11.07 -10.70
CA GLY A 24 26.05 -10.43 -9.60
C GLY A 24 26.00 -8.91 -9.62
N ALA A 25 26.36 -8.29 -10.75
CA ALA A 25 26.33 -6.83 -10.88
C ALA A 25 24.93 -6.24 -10.60
N ARG A 26 23.89 -6.89 -11.13
CA ARG A 26 22.50 -6.42 -10.95
C ARG A 26 22.00 -6.60 -9.53
N MET A 27 22.38 -7.68 -8.84
CA MET A 27 22.03 -7.88 -7.42
C MET A 27 22.75 -6.87 -6.53
N PHE A 28 24.02 -6.58 -6.84
CA PHE A 28 24.80 -5.54 -6.16
C PHE A 28 24.16 -4.16 -6.32
N ASP A 29 23.72 -3.80 -7.54
CA ASP A 29 23.00 -2.54 -7.77
C ASP A 29 21.72 -2.43 -6.92
N TYR A 30 20.99 -3.54 -6.75
CA TYR A 30 19.80 -3.58 -5.90
C TYR A 30 20.11 -3.42 -4.42
N GLU A 31 21.18 -4.05 -3.95
CA GLU A 31 21.66 -3.91 -2.57
C GLU A 31 22.08 -2.47 -2.28
N GLN A 32 22.88 -1.88 -3.18
CA GLN A 32 23.32 -0.50 -3.06
C GLN A 32 22.14 0.49 -3.09
N MET A 33 21.15 0.26 -3.96
CA MET A 33 19.90 1.02 -3.92
C MET A 33 19.18 0.91 -2.57
N GLY A 34 19.13 -0.29 -1.99
CA GLY A 34 18.57 -0.50 -0.66
C GLY A 34 19.31 0.30 0.42
N ASP A 35 20.63 0.35 0.36
CA ASP A 35 21.46 1.15 1.28
C ASP A 35 21.20 2.65 1.15
N MET A 36 21.08 3.15 -0.08
CA MET A 36 20.74 4.55 -0.34
C MET A 36 19.38 4.91 0.27
N VAL A 37 18.35 4.08 0.07
CA VAL A 37 17.01 4.30 0.68
C VAL A 37 17.10 4.31 2.21
N ARG A 38 17.85 3.37 2.79
CA ARG A 38 18.01 3.28 4.25
C ARG A 38 18.68 4.53 4.83
N ALA A 39 19.65 5.09 4.12
CA ALA A 39 20.41 6.25 4.53
C ALA A 39 19.64 7.59 4.46
N LEU A 40 18.52 7.66 3.73
CA LEU A 40 17.71 8.88 3.64
C LEU A 40 17.15 9.29 5.03
N PRO A 41 17.17 10.59 5.38
CA PRO A 41 16.81 11.04 6.71
C PRO A 41 15.30 11.05 6.97
N THR A 42 14.46 11.36 5.96
CA THR A 42 13.01 11.49 6.15
C THR A 42 12.21 10.37 5.46
N ILE A 43 11.01 10.09 5.99
CA ILE A 43 10.08 9.12 5.41
C ILE A 43 9.59 9.60 4.04
N ALA A 44 9.36 10.90 3.87
CA ALA A 44 8.94 11.48 2.60
C ALA A 44 9.96 11.21 1.49
N GLU A 45 11.24 11.50 1.74
CA GLU A 45 12.32 11.23 0.77
C GLU A 45 12.45 9.73 0.45
N LYS A 46 12.24 8.85 1.43
CA LYS A 46 12.24 7.39 1.19
C LYS A 46 11.10 6.98 0.27
N ILE A 47 9.90 7.52 0.50
CA ILE A 47 8.75 7.29 -0.36
C ILE A 47 9.04 7.84 -1.76
N ASP A 48 9.59 9.05 -1.86
CA ASP A 48 9.87 9.68 -3.15
C ASP A 48 10.93 8.95 -3.96
N PHE A 49 11.94 8.38 -3.29
CA PHE A 49 12.97 7.59 -3.94
C PHE A 49 12.47 6.22 -4.42
N VAL A 50 11.62 5.55 -3.63
CA VAL A 50 11.14 4.18 -3.93
C VAL A 50 9.91 4.18 -4.83
N SER A 51 9.04 5.18 -4.67
CA SER A 51 7.83 5.31 -5.45
C SER A 51 8.19 5.40 -6.92
N PRO A 52 7.55 4.62 -7.79
CA PRO A 52 7.76 4.71 -9.22
C PRO A 52 7.09 5.99 -9.73
N TYR A 53 7.66 7.15 -9.40
CA TYR A 53 7.30 8.38 -10.06
C TYR A 53 7.68 8.27 -11.54
N GLU A 54 6.83 8.84 -12.39
CA GLU A 54 7.27 9.27 -13.71
C GLU A 54 8.52 10.12 -13.51
N ARG A 55 9.68 9.57 -13.89
CA ARG A 55 10.90 10.34 -13.89
C ARG A 55 10.62 11.58 -14.74
N GLU A 56 10.87 12.76 -14.18
CA GLU A 56 10.74 14.00 -14.94
C GLU A 56 11.53 13.92 -16.25
N TRP A 57 10.96 14.45 -17.32
CA TRP A 57 11.63 14.46 -18.62
C TRP A 57 12.94 15.23 -18.50
N THR A 58 14.03 14.64 -19.02
CA THR A 58 15.28 15.38 -19.15
C THR A 58 15.08 16.54 -20.12
N LYS A 59 15.90 17.59 -20.00
CA LYS A 59 15.87 18.74 -20.92
C LYS A 59 15.91 18.32 -22.40
N PHE A 60 16.69 17.27 -22.71
CA PHE A 60 16.79 16.73 -24.07
C PHE A 60 15.50 16.03 -24.51
N GLU A 61 14.92 15.21 -23.65
CA GLU A 61 13.64 14.55 -23.91
C GLU A 61 12.54 15.57 -24.16
N THR A 62 12.43 16.62 -23.33
CA THR A 62 11.46 17.70 -23.54
C THR A 62 11.69 18.47 -24.86
N THR A 63 12.94 18.65 -25.26
CA THR A 63 13.28 19.38 -26.50
C THR A 63 12.90 18.60 -27.76
N TRP A 64 13.06 17.28 -27.72
CA TRP A 64 12.92 16.41 -28.90
C TRP A 64 11.65 15.55 -28.91
N HIS A 65 10.91 15.49 -27.80
CA HIS A 65 9.60 14.83 -27.74
C HIS A 65 8.59 15.59 -28.62
N ARG A 66 7.65 14.83 -29.18
CA ARG A 66 6.63 15.32 -30.10
C ARG A 66 5.29 14.72 -29.68
N PRO A 67 4.16 15.41 -29.90
CA PRO A 67 2.85 14.94 -29.44
C PRO A 67 2.43 13.57 -29.98
N TRP A 68 3.03 13.10 -31.08
CA TRP A 68 2.74 11.79 -31.68
C TRP A 68 3.75 10.70 -31.29
N HIS A 69 4.82 11.04 -30.56
CA HIS A 69 5.73 10.04 -30.02
C HIS A 69 5.07 9.38 -28.80
N PRO A 70 5.24 8.05 -28.62
CA PRO A 70 4.78 7.39 -27.40
C PRO A 70 5.41 8.06 -26.18
N ASP A 71 4.68 8.07 -25.07
CA ASP A 71 5.19 8.64 -23.82
C ASP A 71 6.48 7.92 -23.41
N LEU A 72 7.51 8.70 -23.10
CA LEU A 72 8.82 8.21 -22.71
C LEU A 72 8.69 7.38 -21.42
N MET A 73 8.77 6.05 -21.58
CA MET A 73 8.73 5.03 -20.53
C MET A 73 7.77 5.37 -19.37
N SER A 74 6.52 4.94 -19.49
CA SER A 74 5.61 4.85 -18.34
C SER A 74 6.36 4.23 -17.13
N PRO A 75 6.15 4.73 -15.90
CA PRO A 75 6.81 4.20 -14.71
C PRO A 75 6.69 2.67 -14.71
N ARG A 76 7.75 1.96 -14.28
CA ARG A 76 7.81 0.48 -14.26
C ARG A 76 6.42 -0.06 -13.96
N LYS A 77 5.74 -0.61 -14.97
CA LYS A 77 4.32 -0.97 -15.00
C LYS A 77 3.80 -1.22 -13.58
N ALA A 78 3.40 -0.16 -12.89
CA ALA A 78 2.73 -0.32 -11.62
C ALA A 78 1.45 -0.99 -12.05
N TRP A 79 1.29 -2.26 -11.68
CA TRP A 79 0.04 -2.94 -11.98
C TRP A 79 -1.03 -2.14 -11.26
N ASN A 80 -1.73 -1.28 -12.00
CA ASN A 80 -2.95 -0.70 -11.50
C ASN A 80 -3.78 -1.89 -11.06
N VAL A 81 -4.33 -1.84 -9.86
CA VAL A 81 -5.18 -2.89 -9.33
C VAL A 81 -6.60 -2.43 -9.65
N PRO A 82 -7.13 -2.70 -10.87
CA PRO A 82 -8.48 -2.28 -11.22
C PRO A 82 -9.48 -2.98 -10.30
N SER A 83 -10.69 -2.43 -10.26
CA SER A 83 -11.83 -3.17 -9.73
C SER A 83 -11.95 -4.50 -10.48
N VAL A 84 -11.75 -5.59 -9.75
CA VAL A 84 -11.69 -6.95 -10.30
C VAL A 84 -13.08 -7.32 -10.84
N PRO A 85 -13.20 -7.86 -12.07
CA PRO A 85 -14.48 -8.33 -12.59
C PRO A 85 -15.11 -9.39 -11.68
N ARG A 86 -16.44 -9.34 -11.50
CA ARG A 86 -17.18 -10.21 -10.55
C ARG A 86 -16.97 -11.73 -10.74
N TYR A 87 -16.51 -12.16 -11.92
CA TYR A 87 -16.26 -13.57 -12.24
C TYR A 87 -14.87 -14.07 -11.84
N PHE A 88 -13.98 -13.18 -11.40
CA PHE A 88 -12.61 -13.55 -11.02
C PHE A 88 -12.50 -13.71 -9.50
N ASP A 89 -11.83 -14.78 -9.05
CA ASP A 89 -11.55 -15.00 -7.64
C ASP A 89 -10.44 -14.06 -7.16
N ALA A 90 -10.87 -12.85 -6.79
CA ALA A 90 -10.01 -11.82 -6.26
C ALA A 90 -9.29 -12.27 -4.98
N LEU A 91 -9.93 -13.12 -4.15
CA LEU A 91 -9.41 -13.45 -2.84
C LEU A 91 -8.11 -14.24 -2.93
N ASN A 92 -8.08 -15.31 -3.74
CA ASN A 92 -6.89 -16.12 -3.90
C ASN A 92 -5.77 -15.37 -4.64
N PHE A 93 -6.11 -14.52 -5.60
CA PHE A 93 -5.14 -13.63 -6.24
C PHE A 93 -4.51 -12.67 -5.23
N TYR A 94 -5.32 -12.00 -4.40
CA TYR A 94 -4.80 -11.05 -3.42
C TYR A 94 -4.00 -11.73 -2.32
N LYS A 95 -4.39 -12.93 -1.85
CA LYS A 95 -3.58 -13.75 -0.94
C LYS A 95 -2.16 -13.97 -1.48
N TYR A 96 -2.07 -14.33 -2.76
CA TYR A 96 -0.78 -14.59 -3.42
C TYR A 96 0.08 -13.33 -3.53
N ILE A 97 -0.43 -12.24 -4.11
CA ILE A 97 0.40 -11.04 -4.37
C ILE A 97 0.82 -10.31 -3.09
N THR A 98 -0.03 -10.34 -2.05
CA THR A 98 0.27 -9.72 -0.75
C THR A 98 1.06 -10.66 0.17
N LYS A 99 1.23 -11.92 -0.22
CA LYS A 99 1.83 -12.98 0.60
C LYS A 99 1.12 -13.12 1.96
N MET A 100 -0.21 -12.98 1.95
CA MET A 100 -1.05 -13.03 3.14
C MET A 100 -1.87 -14.32 3.20
N ARG A 101 -2.25 -14.71 4.41
CA ARG A 101 -3.26 -15.75 4.67
C ARG A 101 -4.53 -15.13 5.22
N VAL A 102 -5.67 -15.70 4.88
CA VAL A 102 -6.95 -15.35 5.50
C VAL A 102 -7.15 -16.25 6.71
N VAL A 103 -7.54 -15.66 7.83
CA VAL A 103 -7.91 -16.35 9.06
C VAL A 103 -9.40 -16.10 9.26
N ASP A 104 -10.15 -17.18 9.47
CA ASP A 104 -11.58 -17.08 9.67
C ASP A 104 -11.89 -16.66 11.11
N GLY A 105 -12.81 -15.70 11.25
CA GLY A 105 -13.26 -15.18 12.53
C GLY A 105 -12.42 -14.00 13.04
N LEU A 106 -13.08 -13.07 13.73
CA LEU A 106 -12.47 -11.91 14.36
C LEU A 106 -12.62 -11.92 15.90
N ASP A 107 -13.36 -12.90 16.43
CA ASP A 107 -13.85 -12.88 17.82
C ASP A 107 -12.71 -12.85 18.84
N GLN A 108 -11.62 -13.55 18.56
CA GLN A 108 -10.44 -13.60 19.43
C GLN A 108 -9.79 -12.22 19.64
N TRP A 109 -9.88 -11.32 18.67
CA TRP A 109 -9.29 -9.98 18.77
C TRP A 109 -10.19 -8.96 19.45
N TYR A 110 -11.48 -9.28 19.57
CA TYR A 110 -12.48 -8.41 20.17
C TYR A 110 -12.97 -8.94 21.53
N GLU A 111 -12.34 -10.00 22.04
CA GLU A 111 -12.64 -10.54 23.36
C GLU A 111 -12.43 -9.47 24.45
N GLY A 112 -13.45 -9.27 25.29
CA GLY A 112 -13.43 -8.28 26.36
C GLY A 112 -13.81 -6.85 25.95
N LEU A 113 -14.10 -6.58 24.67
CA LEU A 113 -14.69 -5.31 24.29
C LEU A 113 -16.17 -5.24 24.73
N VAL A 114 -16.51 -4.19 25.48
CA VAL A 114 -17.89 -3.88 25.88
C VAL A 114 -18.30 -2.55 25.25
N PRO A 115 -18.64 -2.53 23.94
CA PRO A 115 -19.08 -1.31 23.29
C PRO A 115 -20.45 -0.88 23.85
N PRO A 116 -20.76 0.43 23.86
CA PRO A 116 -22.03 0.96 24.36
C PRO A 116 -23.19 0.73 23.35
N THR A 117 -23.51 -0.55 23.12
CA THR A 117 -24.44 -1.03 22.07
C THR A 117 -25.84 -0.44 22.17
N SER A 118 -26.39 -0.30 23.38
CA SER A 118 -27.73 0.24 23.59
C SER A 118 -27.84 1.70 23.13
N SER A 119 -26.91 2.54 23.54
CA SER A 119 -26.87 3.96 23.16
C SER A 119 -26.59 4.15 21.67
N PHE A 120 -25.74 3.28 21.09
CA PHE A 120 -25.45 3.28 19.67
C PHE A 120 -26.69 2.90 18.86
N GLN A 121 -27.39 1.84 19.26
CA GLN A 121 -28.61 1.38 18.60
C GLN A 121 -29.68 2.48 18.55
N LEU A 122 -29.92 3.16 19.68
CA LEU A 122 -30.91 4.24 19.74
C LEU A 122 -30.57 5.37 18.75
N ARG A 123 -29.32 5.85 18.76
CA ARG A 123 -28.88 6.93 17.85
C ARG A 123 -28.93 6.51 16.39
N LEU A 124 -28.52 5.29 16.09
CA LEU A 124 -28.55 4.75 14.73
C LEU A 124 -29.99 4.66 14.23
N MET A 125 -30.93 4.18 15.05
CA MET A 125 -32.34 4.12 14.67
C MET A 125 -32.92 5.50 14.40
N GLU A 126 -32.66 6.48 15.27
CA GLU A 126 -33.09 7.88 15.07
C GLU A 126 -32.55 8.45 13.75
N SER A 127 -31.26 8.23 13.46
CA SER A 127 -30.65 8.73 12.24
C SER A 127 -31.18 8.03 10.99
N LEU A 128 -31.34 6.70 11.01
CA LEU A 128 -31.88 5.95 9.88
C LEU A 128 -33.33 6.35 9.57
N ILE A 129 -34.18 6.50 10.59
CA ILE A 129 -35.57 6.97 10.42
C ILE A 129 -35.57 8.33 9.72
N ALA A 130 -34.77 9.29 10.21
CA ALA A 130 -34.66 10.61 9.61
C ALA A 130 -34.19 10.54 8.14
N HIS A 131 -33.21 9.68 7.82
CA HIS A 131 -32.72 9.52 6.43
C HIS A 131 -33.77 8.91 5.51
N PHE A 132 -34.53 7.91 5.97
CA PHE A 132 -35.58 7.27 5.15
C PHE A 132 -36.81 8.18 4.95
N GLU A 133 -37.13 9.03 5.93
CA GLU A 133 -38.21 10.01 5.82
C GLU A 133 -37.79 11.23 4.97
N SER A 134 -36.51 11.60 5.02
CA SER A 134 -35.96 12.65 4.16
C SER A 134 -35.82 12.12 2.73
N ASN A 135 -36.83 12.35 1.90
CA ASN A 135 -36.84 11.95 0.47
C ASN A 135 -35.88 12.83 -0.39
N ARG A 136 -34.74 13.22 0.20
CA ARG A 136 -33.82 14.25 -0.27
C ARG A 136 -32.89 13.76 -1.38
N LEU A 137 -32.57 12.47 -1.39
CA LEU A 137 -31.65 11.86 -2.35
C LEU A 137 -32.41 10.93 -3.30
N SER A 138 -32.19 11.13 -4.60
CA SER A 138 -32.74 10.28 -5.65
C SER A 138 -31.77 9.17 -6.12
N ASN A 139 -30.48 9.31 -5.81
CA ASN A 139 -29.42 8.36 -6.20
C ASN A 139 -29.15 7.34 -5.08
N GLU A 140 -29.10 6.05 -5.43
CA GLU A 140 -28.86 4.98 -4.46
C GLU A 140 -27.45 4.99 -3.89
N ASP A 141 -26.43 5.34 -4.70
CA ASP A 141 -25.04 5.38 -4.25
C ASP A 141 -24.80 6.48 -3.21
N GLU A 142 -25.43 7.65 -3.41
CA GLU A 142 -25.41 8.75 -2.45
C GLU A 142 -26.14 8.37 -1.17
N ARG A 143 -27.29 7.72 -1.29
CA ARG A 143 -28.06 7.23 -0.14
C ARG A 143 -27.27 6.20 0.67
N ALA A 144 -26.60 5.26 0.02
CA ALA A 144 -25.74 4.27 0.68
C ALA A 144 -24.58 4.96 1.42
N THR A 145 -23.98 5.97 0.79
CA THR A 145 -22.88 6.74 1.40
C THR A 145 -23.34 7.52 2.64
N GLU A 146 -24.52 8.16 2.60
CA GLU A 146 -25.08 8.84 3.78
C GLU A 146 -25.40 7.88 4.92
N ILE A 147 -26.00 6.72 4.61
CA ILE A 147 -26.28 5.69 5.62
C ILE A 147 -24.98 5.22 6.29
N LEU A 148 -23.93 4.94 5.51
CA LEU A 148 -22.64 4.52 6.05
C LEU A 148 -21.99 5.61 6.91
N ARG A 149 -22.11 6.88 6.52
CA ARG A 149 -21.63 8.02 7.34
C ARG A 149 -22.41 8.13 8.65
N SER A 150 -23.73 8.02 8.61
CA SER A 150 -24.58 8.00 9.79
C SER A 150 -24.18 6.89 10.79
N VAL A 151 -23.91 5.68 10.29
CA VAL A 151 -23.45 4.56 11.12
C VAL A 151 -22.10 4.89 11.77
N LEU A 152 -21.16 5.44 11.01
CA LEU A 152 -19.84 5.82 11.52
C LEU A 152 -19.95 6.94 12.57
N ASP A 153 -20.73 7.98 12.29
CA ASP A 153 -20.92 9.13 13.18
C ASP A 153 -21.58 8.71 14.49
N ALA A 154 -22.61 7.86 14.44
CA ALA A 154 -23.23 7.30 15.63
C ALA A 154 -22.22 6.47 16.45
N ALA A 155 -21.35 5.70 15.79
CA ALA A 155 -20.33 4.91 16.47
C ALA A 155 -19.28 5.80 17.15
N ILE A 156 -18.77 6.82 16.46
CA ILE A 156 -17.77 7.77 16.98
C ILE A 156 -18.35 8.57 18.15
N GLN A 157 -19.58 9.07 18.03
CA GLN A 157 -20.22 9.82 19.12
C GLN A 157 -20.43 8.98 20.39
N CYS A 158 -20.78 7.70 20.23
CA CYS A 158 -20.96 6.79 21.36
C CYS A 158 -19.62 6.35 21.97
N LEU A 159 -18.63 6.02 21.15
CA LEU A 159 -17.33 5.52 21.59
C LEU A 159 -16.40 6.64 22.09
N GLY A 160 -16.47 7.84 21.49
CA GLY A 160 -15.61 8.98 21.83
C GLY A 160 -15.79 9.46 23.28
N ARG A 161 -16.91 9.14 23.93
CA ARG A 161 -17.08 9.34 25.37
C ARG A 161 -16.08 8.53 26.18
N ASN A 162 -15.89 7.26 25.81
CA ASN A 162 -15.09 6.28 26.53
C ASN A 162 -13.64 6.20 26.03
N VAL A 163 -13.40 6.49 24.75
CA VAL A 163 -12.09 6.40 24.11
C VAL A 163 -11.63 7.79 23.70
N GLN A 164 -10.71 8.36 24.48
CA GLN A 164 -10.21 9.73 24.26
C GLN A 164 -9.57 9.91 22.87
N ARG A 165 -8.88 8.88 22.36
CA ARG A 165 -8.25 8.92 21.03
C ARG A 165 -9.22 9.17 19.89
N LEU A 166 -10.50 8.84 20.06
CA LEU A 166 -11.55 9.03 19.06
C LEU A 166 -12.20 10.41 19.11
N ARG A 167 -11.81 11.29 20.05
CA ARG A 167 -12.38 12.64 20.16
C ARG A 167 -11.80 13.62 19.15
N ASP A 168 -10.56 13.36 18.72
CA ASP A 168 -9.80 14.22 17.81
C ASP A 168 -9.67 13.59 16.40
N CYS A 169 -10.46 12.54 16.12
CA CYS A 169 -10.50 11.86 14.81
C CYS A 169 -11.45 12.54 13.83
#